data_AF-A0A949UHZ9-F1
#
_entry.id   AF-A0A949UHZ9-F1
#
_cell.length_a   1.000
_cell.length_b   1.000
_cell.length_c   1.000
_cell.angle_alpha   90.00
_cell.angle_beta   90.00
_cell.angle_gamma   90.00
#
_symmetry.space_group_name_H-M   'P 1'
#
loop_
_entity.id
_entity.type
_entity.pdbx_description
1 polymer ?
#
loop_
_entity_poly.entity_id
_entity_poly.type
_entity_poly.pdbx_seq_one_letter_code
_entity_poly.pdbx_strand_id
1 'polypeptide(L)'
;MYHHFKKLMYTVNVGTPDPRFGNMLLEQFGGANGELAAAMQYSIQGLNCDDPERKDLLMDIGTEELSHLEVVGTLARMHLKPTKTKREEGEVDPMIAIAGGGGVNLYNSMADPWTADYLKISGELDVDLRSNIAAEARAKIVYERLINFCDDPGSIDALQFLMTREITHMKAFTAALESLGKDRFSIGQIAPTPGLVDEYFKDSTGEGDYGETEARGPWNEGNSWKVRRISELKEGVENIEEPVGSAGSRKPKVRESATPPKRKTA
;
A
#
# COMPACT_ATOMS: atom_id res chain seq x y z
N MET A 1 10.70 -17.34 -13.92
CA MET A 1 10.33 -18.73 -13.59
C MET A 1 10.22 -18.81 -12.09
N TYR A 2 9.12 -19.35 -11.54
CA TYR A 2 8.98 -19.55 -10.09
C TYR A 2 9.34 -20.99 -9.71
N HIS A 3 9.88 -21.18 -8.52
CA HIS A 3 10.11 -22.49 -7.91
C HIS A 3 9.48 -22.50 -6.52
N HIS A 4 8.73 -23.56 -6.21
CA HIS A 4 8.16 -23.76 -4.88
C HIS A 4 9.01 -24.74 -4.08
N PHE A 5 9.46 -24.31 -2.90
CA PHE A 5 10.14 -25.17 -1.94
C PHE A 5 9.15 -25.56 -0.84
N LYS A 6 8.99 -26.87 -0.60
CA LYS A 6 7.95 -27.40 0.31
C LYS A 6 8.05 -26.92 1.77
N LYS A 7 9.21 -26.41 2.18
CA LYS A 7 9.42 -25.92 3.53
C LYS A 7 8.96 -24.48 3.61
N LEU A 8 8.08 -24.19 4.55
CA LEU A 8 7.67 -22.83 4.87
C LEU A 8 8.88 -21.96 5.22
N MET A 9 8.83 -20.70 4.83
CA MET A 9 9.87 -19.71 5.16
C MET A 9 10.05 -19.55 6.66
N TYR A 10 8.95 -19.61 7.41
CA TYR A 10 8.95 -19.61 8.87
C TYR A 10 8.08 -20.73 9.42
N THR A 11 8.41 -21.20 10.62
CA THR A 11 7.68 -22.32 11.23
C THR A 11 6.30 -21.85 11.67
N VAL A 12 5.28 -22.62 11.32
CA VAL A 12 3.91 -22.40 11.79
C VAL A 12 3.53 -23.51 12.74
N ASN A 13 3.17 -23.15 13.96
CA ASN A 13 2.70 -24.08 14.98
C ASN A 13 1.46 -23.49 15.66
N VAL A 14 0.33 -24.18 15.58
CA VAL A 14 -0.91 -23.77 16.26
C VAL A 14 -1.23 -24.81 17.31
N GLY A 15 -1.37 -24.38 18.56
CA GLY A 15 -1.76 -25.22 19.69
C GLY A 15 -3.23 -25.58 19.63
N THR A 16 -4.10 -24.72 20.14
CA THR A 16 -5.55 -24.92 20.07
C THR A 16 -6.13 -24.05 18.96
N PRO A 17 -6.75 -24.63 17.92
CA PRO A 17 -7.40 -23.86 16.88
C PRO A 17 -8.53 -22.97 17.43
N ASP A 18 -8.53 -21.72 16.98
CA ASP A 18 -9.59 -20.73 17.21
C ASP A 18 -10.13 -20.25 15.85
N PRO A 19 -11.32 -20.71 15.41
CA PRO A 19 -11.93 -20.28 14.16
C PRO A 19 -12.22 -18.79 14.07
N ARG A 20 -12.51 -18.11 15.19
CA ARG A 20 -12.81 -16.67 15.18
C ARG A 20 -11.54 -15.89 14.86
N PHE A 21 -10.43 -16.27 15.48
CA PHE A 21 -9.12 -15.73 15.13
C PHE A 21 -8.70 -16.11 13.70
N GLY A 22 -8.98 -17.33 13.27
CA GLY A 22 -8.75 -17.79 11.90
C GLY A 22 -9.42 -16.92 10.84
N ASN A 23 -10.63 -16.42 11.11
CA ASN A 23 -11.30 -15.45 10.24
C ASN A 23 -10.58 -14.09 10.23
N MET A 24 -10.12 -13.60 11.39
CA MET A 24 -9.37 -12.34 11.46
C MET A 24 -8.06 -12.39 10.65
N LEU A 25 -7.37 -13.54 10.64
CA LEU A 25 -6.16 -13.74 9.83
C LEU A 25 -6.39 -13.55 8.33
N LEU A 26 -7.64 -13.64 7.85
CA LEU A 26 -7.97 -13.37 6.45
C LEU A 26 -7.69 -11.92 6.05
N GLU A 27 -7.62 -10.97 6.99
CA GLU A 27 -7.17 -9.60 6.69
C GLU A 27 -5.74 -9.57 6.14
N GLN A 28 -4.85 -10.41 6.66
CA GLN A 28 -3.47 -10.51 6.16
C GLN A 28 -3.33 -11.50 5.00
N PHE A 29 -4.32 -12.34 4.72
CA PHE A 29 -4.30 -13.21 3.54
C PHE A 29 -4.93 -12.53 2.31
N GLY A 30 -6.23 -12.23 2.38
CA GLY A 30 -7.05 -11.70 1.28
C GLY A 30 -7.54 -10.26 1.48
N GLY A 31 -7.14 -9.57 2.56
CA GLY A 31 -7.48 -8.18 2.80
C GLY A 31 -6.65 -7.18 1.98
N ALA A 32 -7.08 -5.91 1.99
CA ALA A 32 -6.48 -4.84 1.20
C ALA A 32 -5.04 -4.47 1.59
N ASN A 33 -4.65 -4.77 2.83
CA ASN A 33 -3.29 -4.56 3.34
C ASN A 33 -2.59 -5.90 3.64
N GLY A 34 -3.08 -7.00 3.07
CA GLY A 34 -2.54 -8.33 3.28
C GLY A 34 -1.45 -8.72 2.27
N GLU A 35 -0.87 -9.89 2.50
CA GLU A 35 0.28 -10.42 1.78
C GLU A 35 0.04 -10.60 0.28
N LEU A 36 -1.18 -10.97 -0.13
CA LEU A 36 -1.49 -11.09 -1.55
C LEU A 36 -1.45 -9.73 -2.25
N ALA A 37 -1.92 -8.68 -1.60
CA ALA A 37 -1.86 -7.33 -2.15
C ALA A 37 -0.40 -6.88 -2.31
N ALA A 38 0.44 -7.10 -1.29
CA ALA A 38 1.87 -6.80 -1.33
C ALA A 38 2.59 -7.58 -2.44
N ALA A 39 2.43 -8.90 -2.47
CA ALA A 39 3.05 -9.78 -3.48
C ALA A 39 2.73 -9.34 -4.91
N MET A 40 1.45 -9.06 -5.19
CA MET A 40 1.02 -8.64 -6.52
C MET A 40 1.48 -7.22 -6.85
N GLN A 41 1.38 -6.29 -5.90
CA GLN A 41 1.81 -4.90 -6.11
C GLN A 41 3.28 -4.83 -6.50
N TYR A 42 4.17 -5.45 -5.71
CA TYR A 42 5.61 -5.31 -5.91
C TYR A 42 6.08 -6.07 -7.15
N SER A 43 5.50 -7.25 -7.42
CA SER A 43 5.81 -8.00 -8.63
C SER A 43 5.43 -7.21 -9.90
N ILE A 44 4.25 -6.59 -9.93
CA ILE A 44 3.79 -5.85 -11.11
C ILE A 44 4.55 -4.52 -11.26
N GLN A 45 4.83 -3.81 -10.16
CA GLN A 45 5.71 -2.64 -10.19
C GLN A 45 7.10 -3.02 -10.70
N GLY A 46 7.67 -4.15 -10.27
CA GLY A 46 8.95 -4.66 -10.76
C GLY A 46 8.92 -4.98 -12.26
N LEU A 47 7.81 -5.46 -12.80
CA LEU A 47 7.64 -5.65 -14.25
C LEU A 47 7.69 -4.32 -15.01
N ASN A 48 7.10 -3.26 -14.44
CA ASN A 48 7.03 -1.92 -15.02
C ASN A 48 8.25 -1.05 -14.71
N CYS A 49 9.19 -1.51 -13.89
CA CYS A 49 10.34 -0.73 -13.46
C CYS A 49 11.47 -0.76 -14.50
N ASP A 50 11.84 0.41 -15.00
CA ASP A 50 12.95 0.60 -15.95
C ASP A 50 14.33 0.62 -15.27
N ASP A 51 14.41 0.93 -13.97
CA ASP A 51 15.64 0.86 -13.18
C ASP A 51 15.94 -0.61 -12.84
N PRO A 52 17.03 -1.22 -13.35
CA PRO A 52 17.32 -2.63 -13.14
C PRO A 52 17.58 -3.01 -11.68
N GLU A 53 18.20 -2.13 -10.89
CA GLU A 53 18.54 -2.42 -9.49
C GLU A 53 17.29 -2.36 -8.60
N ARG A 54 16.41 -1.36 -8.81
CA ARG A 54 15.15 -1.28 -8.05
C ARG A 54 14.13 -2.29 -8.53
N LYS A 55 14.18 -2.68 -9.80
CA LYS A 55 13.42 -3.83 -10.30
C LYS A 55 13.80 -5.11 -9.57
N ASP A 56 15.09 -5.36 -9.38
CA ASP A 56 15.59 -6.53 -8.66
C ASP A 56 15.04 -6.55 -7.22
N LEU A 57 15.14 -5.43 -6.50
CA LEU A 57 14.56 -5.27 -5.17
C LEU A 57 13.04 -5.56 -5.13
N LEU A 58 12.27 -5.00 -6.07
CA LEU A 58 10.82 -5.19 -6.14
C LEU A 58 10.45 -6.65 -6.41
N MET A 59 11.22 -7.33 -7.26
CA MET A 59 11.02 -8.75 -7.57
C MET A 59 11.41 -9.65 -6.40
N ASP A 60 12.49 -9.33 -5.69
CA ASP A 60 12.91 -10.04 -4.48
C ASP A 60 11.83 -9.98 -3.40
N ILE A 61 11.40 -8.77 -3.04
CA ILE A 61 10.38 -8.60 -1.99
C ILE A 61 9.03 -9.17 -2.46
N GLY A 62 8.59 -8.90 -3.70
CA GLY A 62 7.35 -9.48 -4.21
C GLY A 62 7.34 -11.03 -4.23
N THR A 63 8.51 -11.65 -4.37
CA THR A 63 8.67 -13.12 -4.25
C THR A 63 8.67 -13.56 -2.79
N GLU A 64 9.27 -12.79 -1.89
CA GLU A 64 9.21 -13.01 -0.44
C GLU A 64 7.75 -12.98 0.07
N GLU A 65 6.93 -12.03 -0.40
CA GLU A 65 5.52 -11.93 0.03
C GLU A 65 4.68 -13.15 -0.37
N LEU A 66 5.04 -13.88 -1.42
CA LEU A 66 4.38 -15.16 -1.72
C LEU A 66 4.68 -16.21 -0.65
N SER A 67 5.86 -16.15 -0.02
CA SER A 67 6.20 -17.00 1.12
C SER A 67 5.47 -16.56 2.39
N HIS A 68 5.32 -15.25 2.61
CA HIS A 68 4.51 -14.72 3.71
C HIS A 68 3.04 -15.11 3.58
N LEU A 69 2.48 -15.01 2.36
CA LEU A 69 1.13 -15.47 2.03
C LEU A 69 0.94 -16.95 2.37
N GLU A 70 1.95 -17.80 2.12
CA GLU A 70 1.91 -19.22 2.48
C GLU A 70 1.95 -19.43 4.01
N VAL A 71 2.76 -18.66 4.73
CA VAL A 71 2.84 -18.70 6.21
C VAL A 71 1.51 -18.28 6.84
N VAL A 72 0.96 -17.12 6.47
CA VAL A 72 -0.31 -16.62 7.03
C VAL A 72 -1.50 -17.46 6.59
N GLY A 73 -1.50 -17.94 5.35
CA GLY A 73 -2.50 -18.88 4.85
C GLY A 73 -2.49 -20.21 5.59
N THR A 74 -1.30 -20.70 5.97
CA THR A 74 -1.16 -21.92 6.78
C THR A 74 -1.69 -21.70 8.21
N LEU A 75 -1.35 -20.57 8.84
CA LEU A 75 -1.90 -20.18 10.15
C LEU A 75 -3.43 -20.16 10.11
N ALA A 76 -4.01 -19.38 9.20
CA ALA A 76 -5.45 -19.25 9.04
C ALA A 76 -6.10 -20.62 8.80
N ARG A 77 -5.52 -21.43 7.90
CA ARG A 77 -6.01 -22.79 7.62
C ARG A 77 -6.02 -23.68 8.88
N MET A 78 -4.99 -23.63 9.71
CA MET A 78 -4.91 -24.43 10.93
C MET A 78 -5.98 -24.03 11.95
N HIS A 79 -6.23 -22.73 12.10
CA HIS A 79 -7.31 -22.20 12.94
C HIS A 79 -8.71 -22.54 12.43
N LEU A 80 -8.93 -22.44 11.11
CA LEU A 80 -10.25 -22.64 10.48
C LEU A 80 -10.58 -24.12 10.28
N LYS A 81 -9.60 -25.03 10.29
CA LYS A 81 -9.81 -26.45 9.98
C LYS A 81 -10.95 -27.15 10.71
N PRO A 82 -11.19 -26.91 12.01
CA PRO A 82 -12.28 -27.55 12.72
C PRO A 82 -13.69 -27.17 12.24
N THR A 83 -13.86 -26.06 11.51
CA THR A 83 -15.19 -25.58 11.08
C THR A 83 -15.82 -26.46 10.02
N LYS A 84 -15.01 -27.12 9.20
CA LYS A 84 -15.43 -27.90 8.03
C LYS A 84 -16.56 -28.91 8.31
N THR A 85 -16.56 -29.53 9.48
CA THR A 85 -17.45 -30.66 9.81
C THR A 85 -18.44 -30.35 10.92
N LYS A 86 -18.46 -29.11 11.43
CA LYS A 86 -19.31 -28.70 12.55
C LYS A 86 -20.50 -27.92 12.04
N ARG A 87 -21.70 -28.35 12.39
CA ARG A 87 -22.94 -27.70 11.94
C ARG A 87 -23.04 -26.28 12.48
N GLU A 88 -22.72 -26.08 13.76
CA GLU A 88 -22.76 -24.77 14.41
C GLU A 88 -21.84 -23.74 13.72
N GLU A 89 -20.66 -24.17 13.28
CA GLU A 89 -19.71 -23.29 12.57
C GLU A 89 -20.23 -22.91 11.18
N GLY A 90 -20.89 -23.84 10.49
CA GLY A 90 -21.55 -23.56 9.21
C GLY A 90 -22.76 -22.65 9.29
N GLU A 91 -23.39 -22.54 10.47
CA GLU A 91 -24.45 -21.57 10.73
C GLU A 91 -23.91 -20.17 11.04
N VAL A 92 -22.70 -20.09 11.60
CA VAL A 92 -22.01 -18.82 11.88
C VAL A 92 -21.39 -18.24 10.62
N ASP A 93 -20.59 -19.04 9.90
CA ASP A 93 -19.91 -18.63 8.68
C ASP A 93 -19.96 -19.75 7.62
N PRO A 94 -21.02 -19.79 6.81
CA PRO A 94 -21.14 -20.77 5.72
C PRO A 94 -20.10 -20.54 4.62
N MET A 95 -19.57 -19.33 4.46
CA MET A 95 -18.53 -19.05 3.46
C MET A 95 -17.25 -19.80 3.79
N ILE A 96 -16.82 -19.77 5.05
CA ILE A 96 -15.63 -20.50 5.50
C ILE A 96 -15.91 -21.99 5.64
N ALA A 97 -16.98 -22.37 6.35
CA ALA A 97 -17.20 -23.78 6.71
C ALA A 97 -17.65 -24.64 5.51
N ILE A 98 -18.55 -24.12 4.67
CA ILE A 98 -19.16 -24.86 3.55
C ILE A 98 -18.41 -24.59 2.26
N ALA A 99 -18.38 -23.34 1.79
CA ALA A 99 -17.76 -23.01 0.51
C ALA A 99 -16.22 -23.15 0.57
N GLY A 100 -15.59 -22.71 1.66
CA GLY A 100 -14.16 -22.81 1.89
C GLY A 100 -13.71 -24.13 2.53
N GLY A 101 -14.62 -24.98 3.00
CA GLY A 101 -14.30 -26.26 3.63
C GLY A 101 -13.38 -26.13 4.85
N GLY A 102 -13.56 -25.07 5.65
CA GLY A 102 -12.70 -24.68 6.78
C GLY A 102 -11.30 -24.23 6.36
N GLY A 103 -11.13 -23.81 5.11
CA GLY A 103 -9.87 -23.32 4.56
C GLY A 103 -9.87 -21.81 4.30
N VAL A 104 -8.78 -21.36 3.70
CA VAL A 104 -8.63 -19.98 3.21
C VAL A 104 -9.24 -19.84 1.82
N ASN A 105 -9.82 -18.68 1.55
CA ASN A 105 -10.24 -18.23 0.22
C ASN A 105 -9.74 -16.79 0.02
N LEU A 106 -9.88 -16.24 -1.20
CA LEU A 106 -9.49 -14.86 -1.50
C LEU A 106 -10.55 -13.85 -1.07
N TYR A 107 -10.85 -13.84 0.22
CA TYR A 107 -11.74 -12.89 0.87
C TYR A 107 -11.08 -12.31 2.13
N ASN A 108 -11.50 -11.12 2.54
CA ASN A 108 -11.13 -10.56 3.85
C ASN A 108 -12.00 -11.17 4.98
N SER A 109 -11.82 -10.70 6.22
CA SER A 109 -12.57 -11.21 7.38
C SER A 109 -14.07 -10.87 7.39
N MET A 110 -14.50 -9.99 6.48
CA MET A 110 -15.90 -9.60 6.24
C MET A 110 -16.50 -10.27 5.00
N ALA A 111 -15.78 -11.23 4.39
CA ALA A 111 -16.17 -11.92 3.18
C ALA A 111 -16.28 -11.02 1.92
N ASP A 112 -15.56 -9.89 1.88
CA ASP A 112 -15.37 -9.13 0.65
C ASP A 112 -14.30 -9.79 -0.22
N PRO A 113 -14.55 -10.01 -1.52
CA PRO A 113 -13.58 -10.64 -2.40
C PRO A 113 -12.37 -9.75 -2.61
N TRP A 114 -11.18 -10.35 -2.62
CA TRP A 114 -9.96 -9.66 -3.01
C TRP A 114 -10.11 -9.07 -4.40
N THR A 115 -9.72 -7.80 -4.56
CA THR A 115 -9.83 -7.07 -5.83
C THR A 115 -8.51 -6.42 -6.20
N ALA A 116 -8.24 -6.33 -7.51
CA ALA A 116 -7.09 -5.61 -8.03
C ALA A 116 -7.10 -4.11 -7.66
N ASP A 117 -8.26 -3.56 -7.27
CA ASP A 117 -8.38 -2.16 -6.81
C ASP A 117 -7.55 -1.86 -5.55
N TYR A 118 -7.14 -2.89 -4.80
CA TYR A 118 -6.24 -2.73 -3.67
C TYR A 118 -4.85 -2.26 -4.11
N LEU A 119 -4.40 -2.66 -5.29
CA LEU A 119 -3.04 -2.39 -5.77
C LEU A 119 -2.85 -0.91 -6.14
N LYS A 120 -1.62 -0.43 -5.93
CA LYS A 120 -1.18 0.92 -6.31
C LYS A 120 0.03 0.79 -7.21
N ILE A 121 -0.21 0.84 -8.52
CA ILE A 121 0.78 0.64 -9.57
C ILE A 121 0.68 1.85 -10.49
N SER A 122 1.65 2.75 -10.41
CA SER A 122 1.67 3.97 -11.23
C SER A 122 2.64 3.88 -12.39
N GLY A 123 3.69 3.06 -12.29
CA GLY A 123 4.81 3.04 -13.24
C GLY A 123 5.83 4.15 -12.97
N GLU A 124 5.60 5.00 -11.98
CA GLU A 124 6.55 6.02 -11.52
C GLU A 124 7.26 5.52 -10.27
N LEU A 125 8.54 5.14 -10.40
CA LEU A 125 9.28 4.42 -9.36
C LEU A 125 9.27 5.09 -7.99
N ASP A 126 9.50 6.41 -7.89
CA ASP A 126 9.49 7.09 -6.58
C ASP A 126 8.09 7.21 -5.97
N VAL A 127 7.04 7.23 -6.79
CA VAL A 127 5.65 7.21 -6.32
C VAL A 127 5.30 5.81 -5.81
N ASP A 128 5.68 4.78 -6.57
CA ASP A 128 5.45 3.38 -6.23
C ASP A 128 6.20 3.00 -4.94
N LEU A 129 7.47 3.39 -4.77
CA LEU A 129 8.23 3.14 -3.53
C LEU A 129 7.60 3.80 -2.30
N ARG A 130 7.05 5.02 -2.43
CA ARG A 130 6.32 5.69 -1.34
C ARG A 130 5.04 4.94 -0.99
N SER A 131 4.33 4.46 -2.00
CA SER A 131 3.14 3.62 -1.82
C SER A 131 3.49 2.33 -1.09
N ASN A 132 4.62 1.69 -1.42
CA ASN A 132 5.08 0.46 -0.79
C ASN A 132 5.44 0.68 0.68
N ILE A 133 6.19 1.73 1.02
CA ILE A 133 6.48 2.09 2.42
C ILE A 133 5.18 2.24 3.22
N ALA A 134 4.17 2.88 2.63
CA ALA A 134 2.87 3.04 3.27
C ALA A 134 2.07 1.71 3.35
N ALA A 135 2.22 0.82 2.37
CA ALA A 135 1.59 -0.50 2.37
C ALA A 135 2.14 -1.37 3.51
N GLU A 136 3.46 -1.48 3.62
CA GLU A 136 4.13 -2.20 4.72
C GLU A 136 3.76 -1.64 6.10
N ALA A 137 3.66 -0.30 6.22
CA ALA A 137 3.22 0.33 7.47
C ALA A 137 1.78 -0.07 7.84
N ARG A 138 0.89 -0.20 6.85
CA ARG A 138 -0.50 -0.64 7.06
C ARG A 138 -0.58 -2.14 7.39
N ALA A 139 0.18 -2.98 6.73
CA ALA A 139 0.25 -4.41 7.03
C ALA A 139 0.82 -4.65 8.44
N LYS A 140 1.92 -3.97 8.81
CA LYS A 140 2.54 -4.02 10.15
C LYS A 140 1.57 -3.72 11.29
N ILE A 141 0.68 -2.73 11.14
CA ILE A 141 -0.28 -2.37 12.19
C ILE A 141 -1.43 -3.39 12.26
N VAL A 142 -1.79 -4.03 11.15
CA VAL A 142 -2.75 -5.16 11.17
C VAL A 142 -2.14 -6.34 11.91
N TYR A 143 -0.87 -6.68 11.64
CA TYR A 143 -0.17 -7.73 12.39
C TYR A 143 -0.11 -7.45 13.90
N GLU A 144 0.21 -6.21 14.29
CA GLU A 144 0.22 -5.82 15.71
C GLU A 144 -1.14 -6.04 16.37
N ARG A 145 -2.23 -5.70 15.67
CA ARG A 145 -3.59 -5.93 16.16
C ARG A 145 -3.91 -7.42 16.25
N LEU A 146 -3.54 -8.22 15.25
CA LEU A 146 -3.73 -9.67 15.28
C LEU A 146 -2.99 -10.32 16.46
N ILE A 147 -1.74 -9.90 16.72
CA ILE A 147 -0.99 -10.37 17.90
C ILE A 147 -1.74 -10.05 19.19
N ASN A 148 -2.30 -8.84 19.32
CA ASN A 148 -3.08 -8.44 20.50
C ASN A 148 -4.40 -9.22 20.68
N PHE A 149 -4.92 -9.85 19.62
CA PHE A 149 -6.13 -10.68 19.66
C PHE A 149 -5.84 -12.18 19.71
N CYS A 150 -4.58 -12.58 19.84
CA CYS A 150 -4.17 -13.97 19.82
C CYS A 150 -3.65 -14.41 21.19
N ASP A 151 -4.09 -15.58 21.65
CA ASP A 151 -3.57 -16.21 22.86
C ASP A 151 -2.61 -17.39 22.56
N ASP A 152 -2.58 -17.88 21.31
CA ASP A 152 -1.77 -19.04 20.92
C ASP A 152 -0.30 -18.66 20.71
N PRO A 153 0.66 -19.15 21.52
CA PRO A 153 2.04 -18.69 21.47
C PRO A 153 2.75 -18.97 20.13
N GLY A 154 2.43 -20.08 19.47
CA GLY A 154 3.04 -20.41 18.18
C GLY A 154 2.50 -19.56 17.03
N SER A 155 1.23 -19.15 17.10
CA SER A 155 0.66 -18.16 16.19
C SER A 155 1.26 -16.78 16.42
N ILE A 156 1.41 -16.34 17.68
CA ILE A 156 2.07 -15.08 18.02
C ILE A 156 3.51 -15.05 17.48
N ASP A 157 4.27 -16.13 17.63
CA ASP A 157 5.65 -16.22 17.14
C ASP A 157 5.74 -16.04 15.61
N ALA A 158 4.89 -16.73 14.85
CA ALA A 158 4.83 -16.58 13.40
C ALA A 158 4.36 -15.19 12.96
N LEU A 159 3.38 -14.59 13.64
CA LEU A 159 2.92 -13.22 13.37
C LEU A 159 4.00 -12.19 13.72
N GLN A 160 4.77 -12.42 14.78
CA GLN A 160 5.89 -11.56 15.17
C GLN A 160 6.99 -11.59 14.09
N PHE A 161 7.27 -12.76 13.51
CA PHE A 161 8.17 -12.87 12.35
C PHE A 161 7.66 -12.01 11.18
N LEU A 162 6.42 -12.22 10.74
CA LEU A 162 5.81 -11.49 9.61
C LEU A 162 5.83 -9.97 9.86
N MET A 163 5.33 -9.53 11.01
CA MET A 163 5.34 -8.11 11.42
C MET A 163 6.75 -7.50 11.39
N THR A 164 7.78 -8.28 11.72
CA THR A 164 9.17 -7.82 11.71
C THR A 164 9.72 -7.71 10.28
N ARG A 165 9.26 -8.55 9.36
CA ARG A 165 9.61 -8.46 7.94
C ARG A 165 9.08 -7.18 7.31
N GLU A 166 7.88 -6.74 7.69
CA GLU A 166 7.32 -5.45 7.26
C GLU A 166 8.26 -4.26 7.55
N ILE A 167 8.88 -4.25 8.74
CA ILE A 167 9.87 -3.22 9.11
C ILE A 167 11.12 -3.33 8.23
N THR A 168 11.51 -4.54 7.84
CA THR A 168 12.67 -4.74 6.96
C THR A 168 12.38 -4.26 5.55
N HIS A 169 11.20 -4.56 5.00
CA HIS A 169 10.77 -4.07 3.70
C HIS A 169 10.64 -2.55 3.69
N MET A 170 10.03 -1.94 4.72
CA MET A 170 10.02 -0.48 4.88
C MET A 170 11.42 0.12 4.82
N LYS A 171 12.40 -0.48 5.52
CA LYS A 171 13.79 -0.02 5.49
C LYS A 171 14.38 -0.14 4.08
N ALA A 172 14.13 -1.25 3.38
CA ALA A 172 14.65 -1.48 2.04
C ALA A 172 14.04 -0.50 1.02
N PHE A 173 12.72 -0.32 1.01
CA PHE A 173 12.05 0.63 0.14
C PHE A 173 12.42 2.08 0.45
N THR A 174 12.59 2.43 1.73
CA THR A 174 13.07 3.77 2.12
C THR A 174 14.48 4.03 1.61
N ALA A 175 15.41 3.09 1.82
CA ALA A 175 16.77 3.21 1.30
C ALA A 175 16.80 3.30 -0.23
N ALA A 176 15.97 2.52 -0.93
CA ALA A 176 15.83 2.59 -2.38
C ALA A 176 15.32 3.96 -2.84
N LEU A 177 14.30 4.51 -2.17
CA LEU A 177 13.75 5.83 -2.48
C LEU A 177 14.79 6.95 -2.24
N GLU A 178 15.47 6.94 -1.10
CA GLU A 178 16.50 7.93 -0.76
C GLU A 178 17.68 7.89 -1.73
N SER A 179 18.06 6.69 -2.18
CA SER A 179 19.18 6.52 -3.12
C SER A 179 18.93 7.11 -4.51
N LEU A 180 17.68 7.46 -4.84
CA LEU A 180 17.38 8.18 -6.09
C LEU A 180 17.91 9.62 -6.08
N GLY A 181 18.29 10.16 -4.91
CA GLY A 181 18.84 11.51 -4.78
C GLY A 181 17.88 12.63 -5.19
N LYS A 182 16.57 12.32 -5.26
CA LYS A 182 15.53 13.30 -5.58
C LYS A 182 15.20 14.15 -4.36
N ASP A 183 14.86 15.41 -4.58
CA ASP A 183 14.24 16.22 -3.53
C ASP A 183 12.92 15.57 -3.07
N ARG A 184 12.63 15.68 -1.77
CA ARG A 184 11.51 14.98 -1.12
C ARG A 184 10.16 15.23 -1.79
N PHE A 185 9.96 16.39 -2.40
CA PHE A 185 8.70 16.77 -3.04
C PHE A 185 8.78 16.84 -4.58
N SER A 186 9.91 16.42 -5.16
CA SER A 186 10.09 16.36 -6.62
C SER A 186 9.49 15.06 -7.19
N ILE A 187 8.19 15.08 -7.47
CA ILE A 187 7.44 13.98 -8.09
C ILE A 187 7.15 14.33 -9.56
N GLY A 188 7.49 13.42 -10.48
CA GLY A 188 7.34 13.67 -11.91
C GLY A 188 8.27 14.78 -12.44
N GLN A 189 7.88 15.45 -13.53
CA GLN A 189 8.71 16.43 -14.24
C GLN A 189 8.18 17.88 -14.18
N ILE A 190 6.92 18.07 -13.79
CA ILE A 190 6.27 19.38 -13.80
C ILE A 190 6.51 20.05 -12.46
N ALA A 191 7.17 21.21 -12.48
CA ALA A 191 7.41 21.99 -11.27
C ALA A 191 6.08 22.56 -10.72
N PRO A 192 5.93 22.67 -9.39
CA PRO A 192 4.79 23.31 -8.79
C PRO A 192 4.79 24.82 -9.10
N THR A 193 3.62 25.45 -9.11
CA THR A 193 3.50 26.89 -9.33
C THR A 193 4.18 27.65 -8.18
N PRO A 194 5.15 28.55 -8.48
CA PRO A 194 5.84 29.33 -7.46
C PRO A 194 4.86 30.12 -6.58
N GLY A 195 5.13 30.16 -5.29
CA GLY A 195 4.31 30.87 -4.31
C GLY A 195 3.01 30.17 -3.91
N LEU A 196 2.37 29.40 -4.81
CA LEU A 196 1.17 28.59 -4.50
C LEU A 196 1.54 27.34 -3.69
N VAL A 197 2.70 26.74 -3.97
CA VAL A 197 3.22 25.57 -3.22
C VAL A 197 3.39 25.84 -1.72
N ASP A 198 3.54 27.11 -1.35
CA ASP A 198 3.72 27.55 0.04
C ASP A 198 2.39 27.90 0.72
N GLU A 199 1.26 27.90 0.01
CA GLU A 199 -0.03 28.28 0.59
C GLU A 199 -0.67 27.13 1.38
N TYR A 200 -0.93 27.38 2.66
CA TYR A 200 -1.68 26.47 3.52
C TYR A 200 -3.08 27.04 3.77
N PHE A 201 -4.11 26.35 3.28
CA PHE A 201 -5.50 26.77 3.46
C PHE A 201 -6.04 26.28 4.79
N LYS A 202 -6.48 27.24 5.62
CA LYS A 202 -7.03 27.01 6.95
C LYS A 202 -8.55 27.12 6.89
N ASP A 203 -9.17 26.01 6.51
CA ASP A 203 -10.60 25.99 6.18
C ASP A 203 -11.46 25.36 7.29
N SER A 204 -10.84 24.63 8.23
CA SER A 204 -11.49 24.25 9.49
C SER A 204 -11.39 25.42 10.47
N THR A 205 -12.53 26.07 10.77
CA THR A 205 -12.60 27.32 11.54
C THR A 205 -13.60 27.21 12.69
N GLY A 206 -13.47 28.09 13.69
CA GLY A 206 -14.31 28.11 14.89
C GLY A 206 -13.68 27.39 16.08
N GLU A 207 -14.45 27.28 17.17
CA GLU A 207 -14.13 26.44 18.33
C GLU A 207 -14.92 25.13 18.20
N GLY A 208 -14.25 24.00 18.43
CA GLY A 208 -14.91 22.70 18.47
C GLY A 208 -15.72 22.48 19.75
N ASP A 209 -16.58 21.46 19.74
CA ASP A 209 -17.47 21.12 20.87
C ASP A 209 -16.71 20.79 22.17
N TYR A 210 -15.42 20.47 22.07
CA TYR A 210 -14.54 20.17 23.21
C TYR A 210 -13.50 21.26 23.46
N GLY A 211 -13.70 22.46 22.89
CA GLY A 211 -12.77 23.58 23.01
C GLY A 211 -11.53 23.43 22.13
N GLU A 212 -11.60 22.63 21.06
CA GLU A 212 -10.53 22.56 20.08
C GLU A 212 -10.32 23.93 19.44
N THR A 213 -9.12 24.46 19.63
CA THR A 213 -8.68 25.71 19.02
C THR A 213 -7.84 25.44 17.79
N GLU A 214 -7.63 26.48 17.01
CA GLU A 214 -6.78 26.45 15.84
C GLU A 214 -5.33 26.04 16.15
N ALA A 215 -4.95 24.81 15.81
CA ALA A 215 -3.61 24.29 16.06
C ALA A 215 -2.56 24.82 15.07
N ARG A 216 -1.39 25.18 15.58
CA ARG A 216 -0.22 25.60 14.79
C ARG A 216 0.99 24.72 15.11
N GLY A 217 1.81 24.45 14.10
CA GLY A 217 3.03 23.66 14.22
C GLY A 217 3.82 23.62 12.92
N PRO A 218 4.93 22.85 12.85
CA PRO A 218 5.81 22.81 11.68
C PRO A 218 5.11 22.45 10.35
N TRP A 219 3.93 21.82 10.43
CA TRP A 219 3.11 21.44 9.28
C TRP A 219 2.23 22.58 8.72
N ASN A 220 2.09 23.72 9.40
CA ASN A 220 1.28 24.87 8.93
C ASN A 220 1.75 26.23 9.49
N GLU A 221 2.97 26.29 10.01
CA GLU A 221 3.60 27.49 10.59
C GLU A 221 5.10 27.48 10.31
N GLY A 222 5.68 28.67 10.14
CA GLY A 222 7.09 28.87 9.80
C GLY A 222 7.28 29.61 8.47
N ASN A 223 8.54 29.88 8.12
CA ASN A 223 8.90 30.73 6.98
C ASN A 223 8.52 30.14 5.61
N SER A 224 8.19 28.85 5.56
CA SER A 224 7.81 28.13 4.34
C SER A 224 6.31 28.17 4.06
N TRP A 225 5.48 28.64 5.01
CA TRP A 225 4.02 28.58 4.89
C TRP A 225 3.38 29.96 4.86
N LYS A 226 2.54 30.20 3.83
CA LYS A 226 1.61 31.32 3.74
C LYS A 226 0.22 30.83 4.10
N VAL A 227 -0.17 31.01 5.36
CA VAL A 227 -1.50 30.58 5.82
C VAL A 227 -2.58 31.49 5.25
N ARG A 228 -3.57 30.91 4.58
CA ARG A 228 -4.76 31.58 4.04
C ARG A 228 -5.98 31.16 4.84
N ARG A 229 -6.78 32.11 5.32
CA ARG A 229 -8.11 31.82 5.88
C ARG A 229 -9.16 32.06 4.79
N ILE A 230 -10.07 31.10 4.61
CA ILE A 230 -11.13 31.23 3.61
C ILE A 230 -11.98 32.49 3.83
N SER A 231 -12.18 32.90 5.09
CA SER A 231 -12.90 34.13 5.45
C SER A 231 -12.21 35.42 4.99
N GLU A 232 -10.93 35.35 4.65
CA GLU A 232 -10.10 36.49 4.21
C GLU A 232 -9.92 36.52 2.69
N LEU A 233 -10.33 35.46 1.97
CA LEU A 233 -10.32 35.42 0.52
C LEU A 233 -11.51 36.25 -0.02
N LYS A 234 -11.19 37.37 -0.69
CA LYS A 234 -12.19 38.27 -1.28
C LYS A 234 -12.58 37.88 -2.71
N GLU A 235 -11.65 37.23 -3.42
CA GLU A 235 -11.83 36.60 -4.73
C GLU A 235 -11.14 35.21 -4.66
N GLY A 236 -11.28 34.37 -5.69
CA GLY A 236 -10.56 33.10 -5.75
C GLY A 236 -9.04 33.29 -5.63
N VAL A 237 -8.27 32.20 -5.50
CA VAL A 237 -6.80 32.29 -5.42
C VAL A 237 -6.30 33.06 -6.66
N GLU A 238 -5.79 34.28 -6.45
CA GLU A 238 -5.27 35.10 -7.53
C GLU A 238 -4.12 34.33 -8.20
N ASN A 239 -4.18 34.17 -9.52
CA ASN A 239 -3.07 33.57 -10.27
C ASN A 239 -1.83 34.43 -10.00
N ILE A 240 -0.90 33.90 -9.22
CA ILE A 240 0.38 34.56 -8.93
C ILE A 240 1.05 34.85 -10.27
N GLU A 241 1.41 36.10 -10.51
CA GLU A 241 2.01 36.56 -11.77
C GLU A 241 3.15 35.62 -12.22
N GLU A 242 3.20 35.35 -13.54
CA GLU A 242 4.22 34.49 -14.15
C GLU A 242 5.64 34.91 -13.70
N PRO A 243 6.54 33.95 -13.43
CA PRO A 243 7.89 34.29 -13.02
C PRO A 243 8.58 35.09 -14.13
N VAL A 244 8.99 36.31 -13.78
CA VAL A 244 9.82 37.17 -14.64
C VAL A 244 11.15 36.46 -14.90
N GLY A 245 11.25 35.84 -16.09
CA GLY A 245 12.51 35.43 -16.70
C GLY A 245 12.87 33.95 -16.59
N SER A 246 12.25 33.09 -17.41
CA SER A 246 12.94 31.89 -17.89
C SER A 246 13.59 32.20 -19.26
N ALA A 247 14.90 32.37 -19.26
CA ALA A 247 15.67 32.35 -20.49
C ALA A 247 15.55 30.96 -21.15
N GLY A 248 14.81 30.88 -22.26
CA GLY A 248 14.99 29.89 -23.31
C GLY A 248 14.54 28.45 -23.03
N SER A 249 13.25 28.19 -22.86
CA SER A 249 12.72 26.83 -23.12
C SER A 249 12.59 26.62 -24.64
N ARG A 250 13.45 25.79 -25.24
CA ARG A 250 13.21 25.26 -26.58
C ARG A 250 11.92 24.43 -26.56
N LYS A 251 10.91 24.88 -27.32
CA LYS A 251 9.71 24.08 -27.59
C LYS A 251 10.11 22.70 -28.16
N PRO A 252 9.53 21.59 -27.69
CA PRO A 252 9.68 20.30 -28.36
C PRO A 252 9.14 20.42 -29.79
N LYS A 253 9.92 20.02 -30.79
CA LYS A 253 9.42 19.83 -32.15
C LYS A 253 8.38 18.71 -32.13
N VAL A 254 7.11 19.06 -32.32
CA VAL A 254 6.07 18.10 -32.65
C VAL A 254 6.50 17.38 -33.94
N ARG A 255 6.75 16.08 -33.84
CA ARG A 255 7.02 15.23 -35.00
C ARG A 255 5.67 14.99 -35.68
N GLU A 256 5.46 15.61 -36.84
CA GLU A 256 4.27 15.35 -37.66
C GLU A 256 4.13 13.84 -37.89
N SER A 257 2.97 13.30 -37.51
CA SER A 257 2.62 11.91 -37.75
C SER A 257 2.55 11.66 -39.26
N ALA A 258 3.38 10.76 -39.77
CA ALA A 258 3.34 10.34 -41.16
C ALA A 258 2.01 9.62 -41.47
N THR A 259 1.31 10.12 -42.49
CA THR A 259 0.08 9.54 -43.05
C THR A 259 0.34 8.08 -43.51
N PRO A 260 -0.54 7.11 -43.21
CA PRO A 260 -0.38 5.74 -43.70
C PRO A 260 -0.57 5.66 -45.22
N PRO A 261 0.17 4.80 -45.94
CA PRO A 261 -0.04 4.63 -47.37
C PRO A 261 -1.37 3.93 -47.65
N LYS A 262 -2.13 4.48 -48.61
CA LYS A 262 -3.38 3.91 -49.11
C LYS A 262 -3.13 2.50 -49.68
N ARG A 263 -3.83 1.50 -49.15
CA ARG A 263 -3.96 0.17 -49.76
C ARG A 263 -4.51 0.33 -51.18
N LYS A 264 -3.75 -0.08 -52.19
CA LYS A 264 -4.29 -0.33 -53.54
C LYS A 264 -4.95 -1.71 -53.52
N THR A 265 -6.24 -1.74 -53.79
CA THR A 265 -6.99 -2.94 -54.15
C THR A 265 -6.63 -3.33 -55.58
N ALA A 266 -6.17 -4.56 -55.76
CA ALA A 266 -6.29 -5.37 -56.97
C ALA A 266 -6.44 -6.83 -56.52
#